data_AF-A0A100Y1R5-F1
#
_entry.id   AF-A0A100Y1R5-F1
#
_cell.length_a   1.000
_cell.length_b   1.000
_cell.length_c   1.000
_cell.angle_alpha   90.00
_cell.angle_beta   90.00
_cell.angle_gamma   90.00
#
_symmetry.space_group_name_H-M   'P 1'
#
loop_
_entity.id
_entity.type
_entity.pdbx_description
1 polymer ?
#
loop_
_entity_poly.entity_id
_entity_poly.type
_entity_poly.pdbx_seq_one_letter_code
_entity_poly.pdbx_strand_id
1 'polypeptide(L)'
;MGASDFPDDLRAAQTRLHQATSELAALCRALPWSVEPMPGWPGTAHPHTGETTGGRDASPGWTEEQKQMVKRLRMECTDLSVRIATHPYWASVEAEKRVAARTELKQATAPSATPALDVTQAA
;
A
#
# COMPACT_ATOMS: atom_id res chain seq x y z
N MET A 1 -14.61 -21.24 11.13
CA MET A 1 -13.65 -20.70 12.10
C MET A 1 -13.65 -19.19 11.91
N GLY A 2 -14.33 -18.49 12.81
CA GLY A 2 -14.51 -17.04 12.74
C GLY A 2 -13.25 -16.30 13.21
N ALA A 3 -13.15 -15.00 12.94
CA ALA A 3 -12.00 -14.12 13.15
C ALA A 3 -11.32 -14.14 14.55
N SER A 4 -11.86 -14.88 15.51
CA SER A 4 -11.30 -15.13 16.85
C SER A 4 -10.21 -16.20 16.91
N ASP A 5 -9.90 -16.93 15.82
CA ASP A 5 -8.97 -18.08 15.85
C ASP A 5 -7.48 -17.75 15.65
N PHE A 6 -7.13 -16.50 15.33
CA PHE A 6 -5.72 -16.08 15.18
C PHE A 6 -5.18 -15.41 16.45
N PRO A 7 -3.90 -15.66 16.84
CA PRO A 7 -3.27 -14.96 17.95
C PRO A 7 -3.34 -13.44 17.84
N ASP A 8 -3.56 -12.76 18.98
CA ASP A 8 -3.73 -11.30 19.02
C ASP A 8 -2.53 -10.54 18.44
N ASP A 9 -1.31 -11.01 18.71
CA ASP A 9 -0.08 -10.40 18.22
C ASP A 9 0.10 -10.58 16.71
N LEU A 10 -0.32 -11.71 16.16
CA LEU A 10 -0.35 -11.96 14.72
C LEU A 10 -1.37 -11.04 14.03
N ARG A 11 -2.58 -10.89 14.59
CA ARG A 11 -3.57 -9.96 14.07
C ARG A 11 -3.09 -8.52 14.18
N ALA A 12 -2.50 -8.13 15.30
CA ALA A 12 -1.96 -6.78 15.50
C ALA A 12 -0.84 -6.46 14.49
N ALA A 13 0.07 -7.40 14.23
CA ALA A 13 1.13 -7.24 13.23
C ALA A 13 0.54 -7.07 11.82
N GLN A 14 -0.44 -7.90 11.44
CA GLN A 14 -1.11 -7.79 10.14
C GLN A 14 -1.90 -6.47 9.99
N THR A 15 -2.60 -6.03 11.03
CA THR A 15 -3.27 -4.72 11.05
C THR A 15 -2.28 -3.57 10.89
N ARG A 16 -1.15 -3.60 11.61
CA ARG A 16 -0.11 -2.57 11.46
C ARG A 16 0.50 -2.59 10.06
N LEU A 17 0.67 -3.77 9.45
CA LEU A 17 1.15 -3.89 8.06
C LEU A 17 0.18 -3.21 7.08
N HIS A 18 -1.13 -3.37 7.25
CA HIS A 18 -2.13 -2.67 6.44
C HIS A 18 -2.04 -1.15 6.60
N GLN A 19 -1.91 -0.66 7.85
CA GLN A 19 -1.78 0.76 8.14
C GLN A 19 -0.50 1.35 7.53
N ALA A 20 0.67 0.73 7.77
CA ALA A 20 1.95 1.20 7.25
C ALA A 20 1.97 1.18 5.70
N THR A 21 1.34 0.19 5.07
CA THR A 21 1.20 0.13 3.60
C THR A 21 0.31 1.27 3.09
N SER A 22 -0.79 1.57 3.80
CA SER A 22 -1.68 2.68 3.46
C SER A 22 -0.99 4.04 3.62
N GLU A 23 -0.26 4.24 4.72
CA GLU A 23 0.56 5.42 4.99
C GLU A 23 1.62 5.62 3.90
N LEU A 24 2.35 4.56 3.55
CA LEU A 24 3.35 4.59 2.47
C LEU A 24 2.71 4.94 1.13
N ALA A 25 1.57 4.33 0.80
CA ALA A 25 0.86 4.61 -0.44
C ALA A 25 0.34 6.05 -0.49
N ALA A 26 -0.18 6.58 0.61
CA ALA A 26 -0.61 7.96 0.72
C ALA A 26 0.56 8.93 0.56
N LEU A 27 1.69 8.66 1.21
CA LEU A 27 2.91 9.44 1.09
C LEU A 27 3.42 9.44 -0.36
N CYS A 28 3.57 8.28 -0.99
CA CYS A 28 4.02 8.19 -2.37
C CYS A 28 3.09 8.88 -3.38
N ARG A 29 1.78 8.95 -3.12
CA ARG A 29 0.82 9.72 -3.94
C ARG A 29 0.97 11.24 -3.78
N ALA A 30 1.36 11.70 -2.60
CA ALA A 30 1.55 13.13 -2.32
C ALA A 30 2.92 13.65 -2.78
N LEU A 31 3.90 12.76 -2.93
CA LEU A 31 5.25 13.12 -3.36
C LEU A 31 5.35 13.42 -4.86
N PRO A 32 6.35 14.20 -5.28
CA PRO A 32 6.68 14.37 -6.68
C PRO A 32 6.87 13.02 -7.37
N TRP A 33 6.50 12.94 -8.64
CA TRP A 33 6.50 11.70 -9.38
C TRP A 33 7.89 11.08 -9.59
N SER A 34 8.96 11.87 -9.42
CA SER A 34 10.34 11.39 -9.43
C SER A 34 11.02 11.60 -8.08
N VAL A 35 11.83 10.61 -7.68
CA VAL A 35 12.67 10.64 -6.48
C VAL A 35 13.85 11.60 -6.65
N GLU A 36 14.48 11.59 -7.83
CA GLU A 36 15.53 12.53 -8.17
C GLU A 36 14.96 13.69 -9.00
N PRO A 37 15.59 14.87 -9.00
CA PRO A 37 15.20 15.95 -9.89
C PRO A 37 15.23 15.45 -11.33
N MET A 38 14.11 15.56 -12.05
CA MET A 38 14.03 15.15 -13.46
C MET A 38 13.33 16.22 -14.29
N PRO A 39 13.88 16.53 -15.48
CA PRO A 39 13.20 17.40 -16.42
C PRO A 39 11.87 16.76 -16.82
N GLY A 40 10.83 17.58 -16.86
CA GLY A 40 9.54 17.18 -17.41
C GLY A 40 9.67 16.93 -18.92
N TRP A 41 8.67 16.29 -19.49
CA TRP A 41 8.57 16.13 -20.94
C TRP A 41 7.19 16.58 -21.42
N PRO A 42 7.11 17.20 -22.61
CA PRO A 42 5.84 17.63 -23.16
C PRO A 42 4.98 16.43 -23.53
N GLY A 43 3.66 16.60 -23.45
CA GLY A 43 2.71 15.64 -23.98
C GLY A 43 2.71 15.60 -25.50
N THR A 44 2.08 14.57 -26.06
CA THR A 44 1.89 14.45 -27.50
C THR A 44 0.55 15.07 -27.88
N ALA A 45 0.57 16.05 -28.78
CA ALA A 45 -0.66 16.65 -29.31
C ALA A 45 -1.28 15.72 -30.36
N HIS A 46 -2.57 15.44 -30.22
CA HIS A 46 -3.32 14.67 -31.20
C HIS A 46 -3.69 15.57 -32.39
N PRO A 47 -3.25 15.24 -33.62
CA PRO A 47 -3.36 16.14 -34.78
C PRO A 47 -4.81 16.39 -35.22
N HIS A 48 -5.76 15.54 -34.84
CA HIS A 48 -7.16 15.64 -35.27
C HIS A 48 -8.11 16.17 -34.20
N THR A 49 -7.74 16.09 -32.92
CA THR A 49 -8.58 16.55 -31.80
C THR A 49 -7.99 17.77 -31.08
N GLY A 50 -6.70 18.06 -31.28
CA GLY A 50 -6.00 19.14 -30.58
C GLY A 50 -5.70 18.85 -29.12
N GLU A 51 -6.17 17.72 -28.58
CA GLU A 51 -5.91 17.32 -27.20
C GLU A 51 -4.45 16.91 -27.03
N THR A 52 -3.80 17.38 -25.96
CA THR A 52 -2.46 16.93 -25.59
C THR A 52 -2.58 15.84 -24.54
N THR A 53 -2.11 14.64 -24.88
CA THR A 53 -2.14 13.49 -23.99
C THR A 53 -0.73 13.10 -23.56
N GLY A 54 -0.61 12.68 -22.32
CA GLY A 54 0.68 12.37 -21.71
C GLY A 54 1.48 13.64 -21.42
N GLY A 55 2.77 13.44 -21.13
CA GLY A 55 3.63 14.51 -20.61
C GLY A 55 3.63 14.56 -19.09
N ARG A 56 4.69 15.14 -18.53
CA ARG A 56 4.82 15.40 -17.08
C ARG A 56 5.57 16.70 -16.86
N ASP A 57 5.15 17.44 -15.85
CA ASP A 57 5.89 18.61 -15.37
C ASP A 57 7.24 18.19 -14.78
N ALA A 58 8.18 19.14 -14.72
CA ALA A 58 9.46 18.90 -14.08
C ALA A 58 9.27 18.51 -12.61
N SER A 59 9.93 17.43 -12.20
CA SER A 59 9.92 17.02 -10.80
C SER A 59 11.14 17.61 -10.10
N PRO A 60 10.97 18.30 -8.96
CA PRO A 60 12.10 18.74 -8.14
C PRO A 60 12.82 17.59 -7.43
N GLY A 61 12.31 16.36 -7.50
CA GLY A 61 12.79 15.25 -6.69
C GLY A 61 12.21 15.26 -5.28
N TRP A 62 12.59 14.27 -4.49
CA TRP A 62 12.21 14.16 -3.08
C TRP A 62 13.27 14.82 -2.20
N THR A 63 12.83 15.51 -1.14
CA THR A 63 13.75 15.98 -0.10
C THR A 63 14.36 14.80 0.66
N GLU A 64 15.44 15.06 1.38
CA GLU A 64 16.06 14.02 2.19
C GLU A 64 15.11 13.53 3.30
N GLU A 65 14.32 14.41 3.94
CA GLU A 65 13.34 13.97 4.93
C GLU A 65 12.27 13.07 4.32
N GLN A 66 11.81 13.37 3.10
CA GLN A 66 10.83 12.56 2.39
C GLN A 66 11.41 11.18 2.04
N LYS A 67 12.66 11.12 1.56
CA LYS A 67 13.38 9.87 1.31
C LYS A 67 13.50 9.04 2.58
N GLN A 68 13.87 9.65 3.70
CA GLN A 68 13.99 8.96 4.99
C GLN A 68 12.65 8.46 5.51
N MET A 69 11.57 9.24 5.37
CA MET A 69 10.23 8.81 5.78
C MET A 69 9.75 7.60 4.97
N VAL A 70 9.91 7.64 3.64
CA VAL A 70 9.58 6.50 2.77
C VAL A 70 10.42 5.28 3.11
N LYS A 71 11.72 5.46 3.34
CA LYS A 71 12.63 4.38 3.73
C LYS A 71 12.20 3.74 5.04
N ARG A 72 11.88 4.54 6.06
CA ARG A 72 11.39 4.07 7.36
C ARG A 72 10.12 3.23 7.20
N LEU A 73 9.11 3.74 6.48
CA LEU A 73 7.86 3.02 6.26
C LEU A 73 8.07 1.70 5.49
N ARG A 74 8.94 1.69 4.48
CA ARG A 74 9.30 0.47 3.74
C ARG A 74 9.99 -0.56 4.63
N MET A 75 10.91 -0.12 5.48
CA MET A 75 11.58 -1.00 6.45
C MET A 75 10.57 -1.58 7.44
N GLU A 76 9.67 -0.77 7.96
CA GLU A 76 8.61 -1.22 8.87
C GLU A 76 7.67 -2.24 8.20
N CYS A 77 7.23 -1.98 6.96
CA CYS A 77 6.42 -2.95 6.20
C CYS A 77 7.16 -4.27 6.00
N THR A 78 8.47 -4.22 5.76
CA THR A 78 9.30 -5.41 5.56
C THR A 78 9.43 -6.20 6.87
N ASP A 79 9.74 -5.52 7.98
CA ASP A 79 9.85 -6.14 9.30
C ASP A 79 8.55 -6.83 9.74
N LEU A 80 7.42 -6.13 9.58
CA LEU A 80 6.10 -6.69 9.86
C LEU A 80 5.80 -7.91 8.99
N SER A 81 6.14 -7.84 7.69
CA SER A 81 5.95 -8.97 6.77
C SER A 81 6.78 -10.20 7.19
N VAL A 82 8.02 -10.00 7.64
CA VAL A 82 8.88 -11.06 8.17
C VAL A 82 8.27 -11.63 9.44
N ARG A 83 7.91 -10.78 10.42
CA ARG A 83 7.30 -11.19 11.68
C ARG A 83 6.04 -12.03 11.47
N ILE A 84 5.19 -11.63 10.53
CA ILE A 84 3.99 -12.39 10.16
C ILE A 84 4.40 -13.70 9.50
N ALA A 85 5.30 -13.70 8.52
CA ALA A 85 5.66 -14.89 7.77
C ALA A 85 6.34 -15.98 8.62
N THR A 86 7.15 -15.59 9.61
CA THR A 86 7.91 -16.48 10.50
C THR A 86 7.21 -16.76 11.84
N HIS A 87 5.97 -16.31 12.01
CA HIS A 87 5.24 -16.45 13.26
C HIS A 87 5.10 -17.92 13.71
N PRO A 88 5.35 -18.26 15.00
CA PRO A 88 5.27 -19.63 15.51
C PRO A 88 3.92 -20.33 15.28
N TYR A 89 2.82 -19.56 15.22
CA TYR A 89 1.49 -20.06 14.86
C TYR A 89 1.48 -20.87 13.56
N TRP A 90 2.31 -20.55 12.57
CA TRP A 90 2.31 -21.32 11.32
C TRP A 90 2.85 -22.74 11.48
N ALA A 91 3.57 -23.04 12.56
CA ALA A 91 4.00 -24.39 12.86
C ALA A 91 2.82 -25.29 13.28
N SER A 92 1.74 -24.73 13.86
CA SER A 92 0.54 -25.50 14.21
C SER A 92 -0.44 -25.68 13.05
N VAL A 93 -0.27 -24.91 11.96
CA VAL A 93 -1.10 -25.01 10.75
C VAL A 93 -0.48 -26.00 9.75
N GLU A 94 -1.27 -26.98 9.30
CA GLU A 94 -0.89 -27.91 8.23
C GLU A 94 -0.37 -27.17 7.00
N ALA A 95 0.71 -27.66 6.40
CA ALA A 95 1.42 -26.96 5.33
C ALA A 95 0.50 -26.56 4.15
N GLU A 96 -0.43 -27.45 3.78
CA GLU A 96 -1.39 -27.25 2.69
C GLU A 96 -2.42 -26.15 2.99
N LYS A 97 -2.75 -25.94 4.28
CA LYS A 97 -3.73 -24.95 4.73
C LYS A 97 -3.13 -23.57 5.01
N ARG A 98 -1.80 -23.44 5.08
CA ARG A 98 -1.12 -22.18 5.43
C ARG A 98 -1.46 -21.01 4.51
N VAL A 99 -1.61 -21.26 3.21
CA VAL A 99 -1.97 -20.20 2.24
C VAL A 99 -3.39 -19.70 2.48
N ALA A 100 -4.34 -20.62 2.71
CA ALA A 100 -5.72 -20.28 3.04
C ALA A 100 -5.77 -19.50 4.36
N ALA A 101 -5.10 -19.99 5.41
CA ALA A 101 -5.05 -19.33 6.72
C ALA A 101 -4.42 -17.93 6.66
N ARG A 102 -3.37 -17.71 5.85
CA ARG A 102 -2.81 -16.37 5.62
C ARG A 102 -3.76 -15.45 4.87
N THR A 103 -4.56 -15.99 3.94
CA THR A 103 -5.59 -15.23 3.25
C THR A 103 -6.70 -14.82 4.22
N GLU A 104 -7.17 -15.75 5.05
CA GLU A 104 -8.15 -15.48 6.11
C GLU A 104 -7.66 -14.43 7.11
N LEU A 105 -6.40 -14.52 7.56
CA LEU A 105 -5.79 -13.51 8.42
C LEU A 105 -5.89 -12.10 7.79
N LYS A 106 -5.50 -11.97 6.50
CA LYS A 106 -5.59 -10.69 5.78
C LYS A 106 -7.03 -10.16 5.70
N GLN A 107 -8.00 -11.04 5.46
CA GLN A 107 -9.42 -10.63 5.41
C GLN A 107 -9.95 -10.24 6.79
N ALA A 108 -9.59 -10.99 7.83
CA ALA A 108 -9.99 -10.72 9.20
C ALA A 108 -9.43 -9.40 9.75
N THR A 109 -8.27 -8.96 9.25
CA THR A 109 -7.63 -7.68 9.61
C THR A 109 -7.77 -6.61 8.54
N ALA A 110 -8.58 -6.86 7.50
CA ALA A 110 -8.82 -5.85 6.49
C ALA A 110 -9.43 -4.62 7.19
N PRO A 111 -8.99 -3.40 6.86
CA PRO A 111 -9.64 -2.21 7.40
C PRO A 111 -11.12 -2.29 7.02
N SER A 112 -12.01 -2.24 8.02
CA SER A 112 -13.46 -2.21 7.79
C SER A 112 -13.72 -1.15 6.73
N ALA A 113 -14.23 -1.58 5.58
CA ALA A 113 -14.36 -0.72 4.41
C ALA A 113 -15.01 0.61 4.81
N THR A 114 -14.36 1.71 4.44
CA THR A 114 -15.03 3.00 4.31
C THR A 114 -16.30 2.73 3.48
N PRO A 115 -17.50 3.14 3.94
CA PRO A 115 -18.71 2.89 3.19
C PRO A 115 -18.49 3.39 1.77
N ALA A 116 -18.84 2.55 0.79
CA ALA A 116 -18.75 2.88 -0.62
C ALA A 116 -19.33 4.28 -0.81
N LEU A 117 -18.53 5.20 -1.35
CA LEU A 117 -19.03 6.49 -1.78
C LEU A 117 -20.21 6.18 -2.71
N ASP A 118 -21.41 6.52 -2.25
CA ASP A 118 -22.63 6.43 -3.01
C ASP A 118 -22.49 7.43 -4.16
N VAL A 119 -21.94 6.96 -5.29
CA VAL A 119 -21.87 7.72 -6.54
C VAL A 119 -23.25 7.69 -7.14
N THR A 120 -24.16 8.41 -6.48
CA THR A 120 -25.47 8.74 -7.00
C THR A 120 -25.73 10.19 -6.66
N GLN A 121 -25.45 11.08 -7.61
CA GLN A 121 -26.39 12.08 -8.14
C GLN A 121 -25.63 13.15 -8.92
N ALA A 122 -25.61 13.00 -10.25
CA ALA A 122 -25.52 14.12 -11.16
C ALA A 122 -26.91 14.79 -11.23
N ALA A 123 -26.95 16.11 -11.10
CA ALA A 123 -28.10 16.95 -11.41
C ALA A 123 -27.62 18.10 -12.28
#